data_AF-A0A943BPJ3-F1
#
_entry.id   AF-A0A943BPJ3-F1
#
_cell.length_a   1.000
_cell.length_b   1.000
_cell.length_c   1.000
_cell.angle_alpha   90.00
_cell.angle_beta   90.00
_cell.angle_gamma   90.00
#
_symmetry.space_group_name_H-M   'P 1'
#
loop_
_entity.id
_entity.type
_entity.pdbx_description
1 polymer ?
#
loop_
_entity_poly.entity_id
_entity_poly.type
_entity_poly.pdbx_seq_one_letter_code
_entity_poly.pdbx_strand_id
1 'polypeptide(L)'
;MFPFFKRRDEGPLAVEDAVFTPEDIFVLLGESLDIGCFAAQPRNLNLGRFKAEGSAAWRERLVKRFEPRGLVDGLGRPCPELAYALEPLKEKGVFIGDGNIPSATDPVEKRTAVICFSPGLDNATCVVRQGRGFCLRPFSQDSGTRELEFLSVYGLEGLYCPAVRSQHFIRGDYRLSDTSLVDSLSRGPDGVRAWCAAWGINECDQLEAVARRGGSRFHGLTNKYLLSADYRKCEYKGGFDYRVPAPAAGEFRTKGVVVLPEMGFVDFWGAAPRGPEYDWYKNPASRDQCRYAGFDFLGPGESLLDNLLKFYDYPEDGND
;
A
#
# COMPACT_ATOMS: atom_id res chain seq x y z
N MET A 1 -12.93 55.44 7.27
CA MET A 1 -12.82 54.57 6.08
C MET A 1 -11.53 53.78 6.24
N PHE A 2 -11.61 52.60 6.86
CA PHE A 2 -10.44 51.75 7.08
C PHE A 2 -10.20 50.92 5.81
N PRO A 3 -8.96 50.84 5.30
CA PRO A 3 -8.67 50.01 4.16
C PRO A 3 -8.91 48.55 4.53
N PHE A 4 -9.67 47.87 3.69
CA PHE A 4 -9.92 46.44 3.75
C PHE A 4 -8.60 45.69 3.96
N PHE A 5 -8.55 44.86 5.00
CA PHE A 5 -7.54 43.81 5.10
C PHE A 5 -7.62 42.97 3.82
N LYS A 6 -6.62 43.09 2.94
CA LYS A 6 -6.36 42.05 1.94
C LYS A 6 -6.23 40.74 2.70
N ARG A 7 -7.12 39.78 2.43
CA ARG A 7 -6.95 38.39 2.87
C ARG A 7 -5.58 37.94 2.37
N ARG A 8 -4.65 37.72 3.30
CA ARG A 8 -3.44 36.94 3.02
C ARG A 8 -3.90 35.54 2.60
N ASP A 9 -3.37 35.06 1.49
CA ASP A 9 -3.49 33.70 0.91
C ASP A 9 -4.57 33.46 -0.17
N GLU A 10 -4.73 34.37 -1.14
CA GLU A 10 -5.50 34.15 -2.38
C GLU A 10 -4.59 33.82 -3.59
N GLY A 11 -3.49 33.10 -3.35
CA GLY A 11 -2.67 32.52 -4.42
C GLY A 11 -3.19 31.13 -4.84
N PRO A 12 -2.84 30.65 -6.04
CA PRO A 12 -3.11 29.27 -6.43
C PRO A 12 -2.50 28.31 -5.38
N LEU A 13 -3.26 27.28 -5.01
CA LEU A 13 -2.80 26.22 -4.10
C LEU A 13 -2.31 25.04 -4.94
N ALA A 14 -1.08 24.60 -4.72
CA ALA A 14 -0.56 23.37 -5.33
C ALA A 14 -1.30 22.14 -4.79
N VAL A 15 -1.35 21.07 -5.57
CA VAL A 15 -2.04 19.83 -5.16
C VAL A 15 -1.38 19.23 -3.92
N GLU A 16 -0.05 19.24 -3.81
CA GLU A 16 0.66 18.63 -2.68
C GLU A 16 0.49 19.38 -1.36
N ASP A 17 0.18 20.68 -1.43
CA ASP A 17 -0.05 21.55 -0.27
C ASP A 17 -1.52 21.51 0.22
N ALA A 18 -2.41 20.92 -0.57
CA ALA A 18 -3.83 20.86 -0.25
C ALA A 18 -4.15 19.74 0.74
N VAL A 19 -4.96 20.06 1.75
CA VAL A 19 -5.45 19.10 2.75
C VAL A 19 -6.92 18.81 2.50
N PHE A 20 -7.20 17.63 1.99
CA PHE A 20 -8.55 17.15 1.70
C PHE A 20 -9.14 16.39 2.89
N THR A 21 -10.44 16.54 3.11
CA THR A 21 -11.20 15.66 4.01
C THR A 21 -11.56 14.36 3.28
N PRO A 22 -11.93 13.29 4.00
CA PRO A 22 -12.48 12.09 3.37
C PRO A 22 -13.61 12.38 2.38
N GLU A 23 -14.53 13.27 2.75
CA GLU A 23 -15.65 13.67 1.91
C GLU A 23 -15.21 14.41 0.64
N ASP A 24 -14.17 15.25 0.73
CA ASP A 24 -13.61 15.93 -0.44
C ASP A 24 -13.06 14.91 -1.44
N ILE A 25 -12.23 13.96 -0.99
CA ILE A 25 -11.67 12.90 -1.85
C ILE A 25 -12.81 12.07 -2.45
N PHE A 26 -13.80 11.67 -1.64
CA PHE A 26 -14.96 10.91 -2.12
C PHE A 26 -15.73 11.65 -3.23
N VAL A 27 -15.99 12.95 -3.07
CA VAL A 27 -16.66 13.76 -4.11
C VAL A 27 -15.79 13.91 -5.36
N LEU A 28 -14.48 14.16 -5.18
CA LEU A 28 -13.51 14.31 -6.28
C LEU A 28 -13.30 13.02 -7.08
N LEU A 29 -13.51 11.86 -6.45
CA LEU A 29 -13.51 10.55 -7.10
C LEU A 29 -14.87 10.21 -7.75
N GLY A 30 -15.82 11.13 -7.77
CA GLY A 30 -17.13 10.89 -8.38
C GLY A 30 -18.06 10.05 -7.50
N GLU A 31 -18.01 10.27 -6.18
CA GLU A 31 -18.81 9.55 -5.18
C GLU A 31 -18.43 8.07 -5.05
N SER A 32 -17.12 7.81 -5.16
CA SER A 32 -16.50 6.49 -5.03
C SER A 32 -15.42 6.47 -3.95
N LEU A 33 -15.09 5.28 -3.47
CA LEU A 33 -14.00 5.04 -2.52
C LEU A 33 -12.66 4.97 -3.27
N ASP A 34 -11.56 5.32 -2.60
CA ASP A 34 -10.23 5.11 -3.19
C ASP A 34 -9.83 3.62 -3.16
N ILE A 35 -9.09 3.17 -4.17
CA ILE A 35 -8.66 1.77 -4.29
C ILE A 35 -7.84 1.27 -3.09
N GLY A 36 -7.04 2.16 -2.49
CA GLY A 36 -6.27 1.88 -1.28
C GLY A 36 -7.11 1.76 -0.01
N CYS A 37 -8.41 2.08 -0.10
CA CYS A 37 -9.37 2.15 1.00
C CYS A 37 -8.81 2.97 2.17
N PHE A 38 -8.20 4.13 1.89
CA PHE A 38 -7.45 4.90 2.89
C PHE A 38 -8.10 6.22 3.27
N ALA A 39 -8.26 7.15 2.32
CA ALA A 39 -8.83 8.46 2.57
C ALA A 39 -10.36 8.41 2.47
N ALA A 40 -10.86 8.09 1.28
CA ALA A 40 -12.27 7.86 1.01
C ALA A 40 -12.58 6.38 1.27
N GLN A 41 -12.79 6.05 2.54
CA GLN A 41 -13.21 4.71 2.98
C GLN A 41 -14.47 4.77 3.86
N PRO A 42 -15.25 3.68 3.97
CA PRO A 42 -16.54 3.71 4.66
C PRO A 42 -16.49 4.11 6.13
N ARG A 43 -15.36 3.88 6.80
CA ARG A 43 -15.17 4.23 8.21
C ARG A 43 -14.85 5.70 8.42
N ASN A 44 -14.34 6.38 7.40
CA ASN A 44 -14.05 7.82 7.44
C ASN A 44 -15.23 8.66 6.95
N LEU A 45 -16.27 8.03 6.38
CA LEU A 45 -17.39 8.69 5.74
C LEU A 45 -18.69 8.41 6.48
N ASN A 46 -19.55 9.43 6.59
CA ASN A 46 -20.93 9.22 7.02
C ASN A 46 -21.79 8.72 5.84
N LEU A 47 -21.63 7.45 5.47
CA LEU A 47 -22.36 6.85 4.35
C LEU A 47 -23.87 6.77 4.59
N GLY A 48 -24.32 6.73 5.85
CA GLY A 48 -25.75 6.79 6.19
C GLY A 48 -26.36 8.13 5.78
N ARG A 49 -25.67 9.22 6.09
CA ARG A 49 -26.06 10.57 5.68
C ARG A 49 -25.99 10.75 4.17
N PHE A 50 -24.93 10.26 3.52
CA PHE A 50 -24.82 10.31 2.05
C PHE A 50 -26.00 9.61 1.37
N LYS A 51 -26.43 8.44 1.86
CA LYS A 51 -27.61 7.73 1.30
C LYS A 51 -28.92 8.51 1.44
N ALA A 52 -29.05 9.32 2.50
CA ALA A 52 -30.26 10.08 2.76
C ALA A 52 -30.29 11.44 2.04
N GLU A 53 -29.14 12.11 1.96
CA GLU A 53 -29.03 13.53 1.54
C GLU A 53 -28.20 13.74 0.26
N GLY A 54 -27.50 12.71 -0.24
CA GLY A 54 -26.53 12.82 -1.32
C GLY A 54 -25.23 13.53 -0.93
N SER A 55 -24.42 13.91 -1.92
CA SER A 55 -23.12 14.57 -1.74
C SER A 55 -23.16 16.10 -1.86
N ALA A 56 -24.32 16.69 -2.17
CA ALA A 56 -24.42 18.11 -2.55
C ALA A 56 -23.80 19.06 -1.52
N ALA A 57 -24.11 18.85 -0.23
CA ALA A 57 -23.54 19.64 0.86
C ALA A 57 -22.02 19.45 1.03
N TRP A 58 -21.48 18.29 0.63
CA TRP A 58 -20.04 18.02 0.67
C TRP A 58 -19.35 18.74 -0.48
N ARG A 59 -19.92 18.65 -1.68
CA ARG A 59 -19.48 19.37 -2.88
C ARG A 59 -19.49 20.89 -2.68
N GLU A 60 -20.51 21.45 -2.05
CA GLU A 60 -20.55 22.88 -1.73
C GLU A 60 -19.39 23.30 -0.81
N ARG A 61 -19.06 22.49 0.21
CA ARG A 61 -17.91 22.76 1.10
C ARG A 61 -16.58 22.65 0.37
N LEU A 62 -16.44 21.67 -0.52
CA LEU A 62 -15.26 21.51 -1.38
C LEU A 62 -15.06 22.76 -2.25
N VAL A 63 -16.09 23.18 -3.00
CA VAL A 63 -16.05 24.37 -3.87
C VAL A 63 -15.67 25.61 -3.07
N LYS A 64 -16.36 25.87 -1.95
CA LYS A 64 -16.09 27.04 -1.10
C LYS A 64 -14.63 27.13 -0.62
N ARG A 65 -13.96 26.00 -0.44
CA ARG A 65 -12.57 25.94 0.03
C ARG A 65 -11.55 26.06 -1.09
N PHE A 66 -11.83 25.44 -2.24
CA PHE A 66 -10.83 25.17 -3.26
C PHE A 66 -11.04 25.90 -4.59
N GLU A 67 -12.24 26.41 -4.87
CA GLU A 67 -12.51 27.22 -6.06
C GLU A 67 -11.75 28.55 -6.05
N PRO A 68 -11.73 29.32 -4.94
CA PRO A 68 -10.92 30.55 -4.87
C PRO A 68 -9.41 30.30 -4.99
N ARG A 69 -8.98 29.05 -4.81
CA ARG A 69 -7.58 28.60 -4.85
C ARG A 69 -7.23 27.89 -6.16
N GLY A 70 -8.17 27.78 -7.11
CA GLY A 70 -7.95 27.23 -8.45
C GLY A 70 -7.86 25.71 -8.56
N LEU A 71 -8.13 24.96 -7.48
CA LEU A 71 -8.04 23.49 -7.50
C LEU A 71 -9.31 22.82 -8.03
N VAL A 72 -10.46 23.49 -7.90
CA VAL A 72 -11.73 23.06 -8.48
C VAL A 72 -12.45 24.24 -9.13
N ASP A 73 -13.41 23.97 -10.01
CA ASP A 73 -14.31 25.01 -10.52
C ASP A 73 -15.57 25.19 -9.66
N GLY A 74 -16.46 26.12 -10.05
CA GLY A 74 -17.72 26.39 -9.35
C GLY A 74 -18.71 25.20 -9.30
N LEU A 75 -18.46 24.12 -10.05
CA LEU A 75 -19.23 22.87 -10.01
C LEU A 75 -18.53 21.77 -9.21
N GLY A 76 -17.34 22.06 -8.66
CA GLY A 76 -16.51 21.11 -7.92
C GLY A 76 -15.71 20.16 -8.81
N ARG A 77 -15.53 20.48 -10.10
CA ARG A 77 -14.70 19.67 -11.01
C ARG A 77 -13.22 20.02 -10.77
N PRO A 78 -12.33 19.03 -10.62
CA PRO A 78 -10.91 19.28 -10.38
C PRO A 78 -10.25 19.98 -11.59
N CYS A 79 -9.25 20.82 -11.31
CA CYS A 79 -8.33 21.30 -12.34
C CYS A 79 -7.50 20.12 -12.93
N PRO A 80 -6.83 20.30 -14.09
CA PRO A 80 -6.10 19.19 -14.73
C PRO A 80 -5.06 18.51 -13.84
N GLU A 81 -4.33 19.29 -13.04
CA GLU A 81 -3.30 18.78 -12.11
C GLU A 81 -3.92 17.91 -11.01
N LEU A 82 -4.99 18.38 -10.36
CA LEU A 82 -5.71 17.60 -9.35
C LEU A 82 -6.39 16.37 -9.97
N ALA A 83 -6.93 16.50 -11.20
CA ALA A 83 -7.54 15.38 -11.91
C ALA A 83 -6.51 14.28 -12.20
N TYR A 84 -5.29 14.65 -12.59
CA TYR A 84 -4.17 13.73 -12.79
C TYR A 84 -3.74 13.04 -11.50
N ALA A 85 -3.62 13.78 -10.40
CA ALA A 85 -3.30 13.24 -9.07
C ALA A 85 -4.36 12.23 -8.55
N LEU A 86 -5.63 12.43 -8.92
CA LEU A 86 -6.72 11.55 -8.50
C LEU A 86 -6.83 10.27 -9.34
N GLU A 87 -6.24 10.22 -10.53
CA GLU A 87 -6.43 9.11 -11.48
C GLU A 87 -6.00 7.75 -10.89
N PRO A 88 -4.81 7.59 -10.26
CA PRO A 88 -4.39 6.30 -9.72
C PRO A 88 -5.29 5.77 -8.59
N LEU A 89 -6.11 6.62 -7.98
CA LEU A 89 -7.01 6.23 -6.90
C LEU A 89 -8.34 5.63 -7.42
N LYS A 90 -8.71 5.93 -8.68
CA LYS A 90 -10.01 5.57 -9.27
C LYS A 90 -10.02 4.21 -9.93
N GLU A 91 -8.91 3.84 -10.56
CA GLU A 91 -8.86 2.67 -11.43
C GLU A 91 -8.46 1.39 -10.70
N LYS A 92 -8.73 0.25 -11.34
CA LYS A 92 -8.30 -1.08 -10.85
C LYS A 92 -6.79 -1.22 -11.03
N GLY A 93 -6.03 -0.69 -10.08
CA GLY A 93 -4.58 -0.72 -10.10
C GLY A 93 -3.97 -1.59 -9.01
N VAL A 94 -2.81 -1.13 -8.55
CA VAL A 94 -2.06 -1.69 -7.43
C VAL A 94 -2.01 -0.65 -6.32
N PHE A 95 -2.04 -1.05 -5.06
CA PHE A 95 -1.71 -0.14 -3.96
C PHE A 95 -0.67 -0.74 -3.03
N ILE A 96 0.10 0.12 -2.37
CA ILE A 96 1.03 -0.20 -1.29
C ILE A 96 0.68 0.70 -0.10
N GLY A 97 0.57 0.16 1.11
CA GLY A 97 0.33 0.94 2.33
C GLY A 97 1.13 0.45 3.54
N ASP A 98 1.39 1.32 4.51
CA ASP A 98 2.20 1.01 5.69
C ASP A 98 1.42 0.42 6.88
N GLY A 99 0.59 -0.57 6.60
CA GLY A 99 -0.29 -1.14 7.60
C GLY A 99 -1.38 -2.00 7.01
N ASN A 100 -2.13 -2.63 7.89
CA ASN A 100 -3.31 -3.38 7.50
C ASN A 100 -4.46 -2.42 7.13
N ILE A 101 -5.27 -2.84 6.16
CA ILE A 101 -6.55 -2.20 5.88
C ILE A 101 -7.45 -2.40 7.12
N PRO A 102 -8.16 -1.35 7.59
CA PRO A 102 -9.10 -1.49 8.70
C PRO A 102 -10.12 -2.59 8.46
N SER A 103 -10.36 -3.41 9.48
CA SER A 103 -11.26 -4.56 9.41
C SER A 103 -12.40 -4.45 10.43
N ALA A 104 -13.26 -5.46 10.53
CA ALA A 104 -14.29 -5.50 11.57
C ALA A 104 -13.68 -5.62 12.98
N THR A 105 -12.55 -6.32 13.11
CA THR A 105 -11.89 -6.60 14.39
C THR A 105 -10.83 -5.56 14.77
N ASP A 106 -10.25 -4.86 13.79
CA ASP A 106 -9.39 -3.69 14.00
C ASP A 106 -9.88 -2.52 13.13
N PRO A 107 -10.87 -1.75 13.61
CA PRO A 107 -11.56 -0.76 12.80
C PRO A 107 -10.80 0.57 12.65
N VAL A 108 -9.66 0.72 13.33
CA VAL A 108 -8.93 1.99 13.38
C VAL A 108 -7.96 2.08 12.20
N GLU A 109 -8.06 3.17 11.43
CA GLU A 109 -7.07 3.46 10.39
C GLU A 109 -5.76 3.97 10.99
N LYS A 110 -4.76 3.11 10.98
CA LYS A 110 -3.40 3.34 11.52
C LYS A 110 -2.37 3.66 10.44
N ARG A 111 -2.68 3.38 9.16
CA ARG A 111 -1.77 3.71 8.05
C ARG A 111 -1.55 5.21 8.02
N THR A 112 -0.33 5.59 7.65
CA THR A 112 0.08 6.98 7.52
C THR A 112 0.16 7.39 6.06
N ALA A 113 0.42 6.44 5.16
CA ALA A 113 0.47 6.67 3.73
C ALA A 113 0.02 5.43 2.93
N VAL A 114 -0.59 5.68 1.78
CA VAL A 114 -0.91 4.65 0.78
C VAL A 114 -0.57 5.18 -0.60
N ILE A 115 0.23 4.45 -1.36
CA ILE A 115 0.55 4.74 -2.76
C ILE A 115 -0.37 3.90 -3.63
N CYS A 116 -1.09 4.56 -4.53
CA CYS A 116 -1.93 3.90 -5.53
C CYS A 116 -1.28 4.07 -6.90
N PHE A 117 -1.25 3.01 -7.70
CA PHE A 117 -0.73 2.96 -9.06
C PHE A 117 -1.88 2.77 -10.04
N SER A 118 -1.79 3.40 -11.21
CA SER A 118 -2.67 3.11 -12.35
C SER A 118 -2.53 1.65 -12.79
N PRO A 119 -3.45 1.10 -13.61
CA PRO A 119 -3.34 -0.27 -14.10
C PRO A 119 -2.05 -0.55 -14.91
N GLY A 120 -1.56 0.47 -15.63
CA GLY A 120 -0.32 0.42 -16.39
C GLY A 120 0.95 0.53 -15.55
N LEU A 121 0.85 0.89 -14.25
CA LEU A 121 1.96 1.19 -13.34
C LEU A 121 2.82 2.39 -13.77
N ASP A 122 2.39 3.13 -14.79
CA ASP A 122 3.05 4.33 -15.29
C ASP A 122 2.74 5.53 -14.39
N ASN A 123 1.53 5.64 -13.85
CA ASN A 123 1.13 6.71 -12.95
C ASN A 123 0.97 6.22 -11.51
N ALA A 124 1.37 7.05 -10.55
CA ALA A 124 1.19 6.76 -9.14
C ALA A 124 0.93 8.02 -8.34
N THR A 125 0.13 7.91 -7.29
CA THR A 125 -0.10 8.98 -6.32
C THR A 125 -0.10 8.41 -4.92
N CYS A 126 0.67 9.03 -4.05
CA CYS A 126 0.64 8.77 -2.63
C CYS A 126 -0.39 9.65 -1.94
N VAL A 127 -1.28 9.02 -1.19
CA VAL A 127 -2.19 9.67 -0.25
C VAL A 127 -1.53 9.62 1.11
N VAL A 128 -1.20 10.79 1.68
CA VAL A 128 -0.52 10.92 2.97
C VAL A 128 -1.47 11.54 3.99
N ARG A 129 -1.55 10.96 5.18
CA ARG A 129 -2.30 11.55 6.28
C ARG A 129 -1.61 12.84 6.75
N GLN A 130 -2.35 13.95 6.77
CA GLN A 130 -1.86 15.22 7.30
C GLN A 130 -2.89 15.84 8.25
N GLY A 131 -2.55 15.86 9.54
CA GLY A 131 -3.46 16.34 10.58
C GLY A 131 -4.76 15.52 10.62
N ARG A 132 -5.90 16.18 10.32
CA ARG A 132 -7.23 15.55 10.25
C ARG A 132 -7.69 15.22 8.82
N GLY A 133 -6.83 15.44 7.82
CA GLY A 133 -7.13 15.18 6.41
C GLY A 133 -6.01 14.45 5.70
N PHE A 134 -5.98 14.60 4.39
CA PHE A 134 -5.10 13.86 3.49
C PHE A 134 -4.54 14.79 2.42
N CYS A 135 -3.27 14.61 2.09
CA CYS A 135 -2.60 15.26 0.97
C CYS A 135 -2.39 14.26 -0.14
N LEU A 136 -2.50 14.73 -1.39
CA LEU A 136 -2.18 13.95 -2.57
C LEU A 136 -0.78 14.33 -3.04
N ARG A 137 0.09 13.35 -3.21
CA ARG A 137 1.47 13.52 -3.69
C ARG A 137 1.67 12.65 -4.92
N PRO A 138 1.44 13.19 -6.13
CA PRO A 138 1.76 12.50 -7.37
C PRO A 138 3.24 12.11 -7.39
N PHE A 139 3.55 10.91 -7.86
CA PHE A 139 4.93 10.45 -7.97
C PHE A 139 5.51 10.85 -9.32
N SER A 140 6.83 11.02 -9.35
CA SER A 140 7.56 11.25 -10.58
C SER A 140 7.38 10.09 -11.57
N GLN A 141 7.38 10.44 -12.86
CA GLN A 141 7.41 9.48 -13.97
C GLN A 141 8.81 8.88 -14.18
N ASP A 142 9.85 9.51 -13.63
CA ASP A 142 11.22 9.00 -13.65
C ASP A 142 11.42 7.90 -12.60
N SER A 143 11.86 6.71 -13.02
CA SER A 143 11.96 5.53 -12.15
C SER A 143 12.97 5.70 -11.02
N GLY A 144 14.11 6.35 -11.28
CA GLY A 144 15.14 6.59 -10.25
C GLY A 144 14.64 7.53 -9.15
N THR A 145 13.93 8.58 -9.54
CA THR A 145 13.29 9.51 -8.60
C THR A 145 12.15 8.83 -7.82
N ARG A 146 11.41 7.93 -8.48
CA ARG A 146 10.27 7.21 -7.89
C ARG A 146 10.66 6.31 -6.71
N GLU A 147 11.80 5.61 -6.81
CA GLU A 147 12.34 4.82 -5.69
C GLU A 147 12.66 5.72 -4.48
N LEU A 148 13.32 6.85 -4.71
CA LEU A 148 13.66 7.80 -3.64
C LEU A 148 12.41 8.40 -2.98
N GLU A 149 11.40 8.78 -3.78
CA GLU A 149 10.11 9.25 -3.27
C GLU A 149 9.39 8.17 -2.44
N PHE A 150 9.39 6.92 -2.91
CA PHE A 150 8.86 5.77 -2.18
C PHE A 150 9.55 5.58 -0.83
N LEU A 151 10.89 5.58 -0.82
CA LEU A 151 11.66 5.43 0.41
C LEU A 151 11.39 6.59 1.37
N SER A 152 11.31 7.83 0.87
CA SER A 152 11.04 9.02 1.67
C SER A 152 9.66 8.99 2.32
N VAL A 153 8.61 8.65 1.55
CA VAL A 153 7.23 8.54 2.05
C VAL A 153 7.11 7.57 3.21
N TYR A 154 7.84 6.44 3.16
CA TYR A 154 7.78 5.42 4.20
C TYR A 154 8.83 5.56 5.30
N GLY A 155 9.67 6.60 5.25
CA GLY A 155 10.72 6.88 6.23
C GLY A 155 11.91 5.93 6.15
N LEU A 156 12.22 5.44 4.95
CA LEU A 156 13.32 4.52 4.64
C LEU A 156 14.50 5.22 3.94
N GLU A 157 14.33 6.48 3.54
CA GLU A 157 15.39 7.30 2.95
C GLU A 157 16.60 7.41 3.90
N GLY A 158 17.79 7.12 3.37
CA GLY A 158 19.03 7.08 4.15
C GLY A 158 19.19 5.86 5.06
N LEU A 159 18.18 5.00 5.21
CA LEU A 159 18.25 3.74 5.96
C LEU A 159 18.40 2.53 5.06
N TYR A 160 17.73 2.54 3.90
CA TYR A 160 17.74 1.42 2.97
C TYR A 160 19.14 1.20 2.36
N CYS A 161 19.64 -0.02 2.53
CA CYS A 161 20.90 -0.50 2.01
C CYS A 161 20.64 -1.78 1.22
N PRO A 162 21.15 -1.92 -0.02
CA PRO A 162 21.10 -3.20 -0.73
C PRO A 162 21.79 -4.31 0.06
N ALA A 163 21.29 -5.52 -0.09
CA ALA A 163 21.93 -6.73 0.39
C ALA A 163 23.27 -6.98 -0.32
N VAL A 164 24.08 -7.87 0.24
CA VAL A 164 25.38 -8.23 -0.35
C VAL A 164 25.18 -8.87 -1.72
N ARG A 165 24.13 -9.69 -1.86
CA ARG A 165 23.72 -10.28 -3.13
C ARG A 165 22.23 -10.56 -3.15
N SER A 166 21.69 -10.63 -4.36
CA SER A 166 20.32 -11.06 -4.59
C SER A 166 20.13 -12.51 -4.15
N GLN A 167 19.07 -12.76 -3.41
CA GLN A 167 18.67 -14.10 -3.00
C GLN A 167 17.16 -14.15 -2.85
N HIS A 168 16.53 -15.19 -3.37
CA HIS A 168 15.09 -15.40 -3.32
C HIS A 168 14.79 -16.76 -2.72
N PHE A 169 13.73 -16.84 -1.94
CA PHE A 169 13.13 -18.08 -1.49
C PHE A 169 11.62 -17.89 -1.41
N ILE A 170 10.84 -18.85 -1.89
CA ILE A 170 9.38 -18.84 -1.81
C ILE A 170 8.85 -20.26 -1.63
N ARG A 171 7.78 -20.39 -0.82
CA ARG A 171 7.07 -21.65 -0.62
C ARG A 171 5.57 -21.44 -0.47
N GLY A 172 4.83 -22.49 -0.82
CA GLY A 172 3.38 -22.57 -0.63
C GLY A 172 3.01 -23.00 0.79
N ASP A 173 1.72 -23.31 0.95
CA ASP A 173 1.12 -23.85 2.17
C ASP A 173 1.42 -23.03 3.43
N TYR A 174 1.56 -21.72 3.26
CA TYR A 174 1.85 -20.80 4.36
C TYR A 174 0.61 -20.54 5.22
N ARG A 175 0.78 -20.65 6.54
CA ARG A 175 -0.24 -20.24 7.52
C ARG A 175 0.18 -18.91 8.13
N LEU A 176 -0.76 -17.98 8.31
CA LEU A 176 -0.46 -16.69 8.98
C LEU A 176 0.06 -16.85 10.43
N SER A 177 -0.15 -18.01 11.05
CA SER A 177 0.39 -18.36 12.36
C SER A 177 1.80 -18.95 12.31
N ASP A 178 2.36 -19.18 11.11
CA ASP A 178 3.68 -19.74 10.92
C ASP A 178 4.74 -18.66 11.21
N THR A 179 5.48 -18.91 12.28
CA THR A 179 6.54 -18.06 12.82
C THR A 179 7.91 -18.70 12.64
N SER A 180 8.03 -19.77 11.86
CA SER A 180 9.24 -20.60 11.78
C SER A 180 10.51 -19.82 11.40
N LEU A 181 10.42 -18.90 10.44
CA LEU A 181 11.55 -18.05 10.05
C LEU A 181 11.91 -17.08 11.18
N VAL A 182 10.93 -16.37 11.74
CA VAL A 182 11.12 -15.41 12.83
C VAL A 182 11.71 -16.07 14.08
N ASP A 183 11.22 -17.24 14.44
CA ASP A 183 11.73 -18.05 15.55
C ASP A 183 13.17 -18.49 15.30
N SER A 184 13.50 -18.86 14.05
CA SER A 184 14.84 -19.29 13.66
C SER A 184 15.84 -18.13 13.67
N LEU A 185 15.43 -16.94 13.20
CA LEU A 185 16.21 -15.71 13.31
C LEU A 185 16.47 -15.35 14.79
N SER A 186 15.48 -15.52 15.66
CA SER A 186 15.58 -15.24 17.10
C SER A 186 16.52 -16.20 17.84
N ARG A 187 16.70 -17.42 17.32
CA ARG A 187 17.66 -18.41 17.85
C ARG A 187 19.10 -18.17 17.38
N GLY A 188 19.32 -17.16 16.54
CA GLY A 188 20.65 -16.85 16.01
C GLY A 188 21.07 -17.74 14.84
N PRO A 189 22.36 -17.68 14.43
CA PRO A 189 22.89 -18.38 13.26
C PRO A 189 22.63 -19.89 13.23
N ASP A 190 22.67 -20.57 14.37
CA ASP A 190 22.42 -22.01 14.43
C ASP A 190 20.96 -22.36 14.12
N GLY A 191 20.02 -21.53 14.60
CA GLY A 191 18.60 -21.66 14.26
C GLY A 191 18.35 -21.46 12.76
N VAL A 192 18.97 -20.43 12.19
CA VAL A 192 18.92 -20.16 10.75
C VAL A 192 19.47 -21.33 9.93
N ARG A 193 20.63 -21.88 10.31
CA ARG A 193 21.24 -23.02 9.60
C ARG A 193 20.34 -24.25 9.61
N ALA A 194 19.71 -24.56 10.75
CA ALA A 194 18.75 -25.65 10.84
C ALA A 194 17.50 -25.41 9.99
N TRP A 195 16.98 -24.18 9.98
CA TRP A 195 15.83 -23.81 9.16
C TRP A 195 16.15 -23.89 7.66
N CYS A 196 17.27 -23.31 7.22
CA CYS A 196 17.77 -23.44 5.86
C CYS A 196 17.87 -24.90 5.41
N ALA A 197 18.49 -25.77 6.23
CA ALA A 197 18.66 -27.17 5.92
C ALA A 197 17.32 -27.90 5.75
N ALA A 198 16.31 -27.56 6.58
CA ALA A 198 14.96 -28.12 6.46
C ALA A 198 14.25 -27.71 5.17
N TRP A 199 14.62 -26.57 4.58
CA TRP A 199 14.03 -26.03 3.35
C TRP A 199 14.94 -26.12 2.12
N GLY A 200 16.07 -26.83 2.23
CA GLY A 200 17.00 -27.03 1.11
C GLY A 200 17.73 -25.76 0.65
N ILE A 201 17.85 -24.74 1.51
CA ILE A 201 18.53 -23.49 1.19
C ILE A 201 20.03 -23.68 1.47
N ASN A 202 20.85 -23.67 0.41
CA ASN A 202 22.30 -23.92 0.52
C ASN A 202 23.08 -22.69 1.00
N GLU A 203 22.56 -21.49 0.76
CA GLU A 203 23.22 -20.23 1.05
C GLU A 203 22.53 -19.50 2.22
N CYS A 204 23.13 -19.52 3.41
CA CYS A 204 22.48 -19.01 4.64
C CYS A 204 23.19 -17.84 5.30
N ASP A 205 24.37 -17.45 4.81
CA ASP A 205 25.21 -16.42 5.40
C ASP A 205 24.52 -15.05 5.53
N GLN A 206 23.67 -14.66 4.57
CA GLN A 206 22.90 -13.41 4.67
C GLN A 206 21.81 -13.50 5.75
N LEU A 207 21.07 -14.61 5.82
CA LEU A 207 20.09 -14.85 6.91
C LEU A 207 20.79 -14.95 8.26
N GLU A 208 21.96 -15.57 8.34
CA GLU A 208 22.77 -15.61 9.57
C GLU A 208 23.19 -14.20 9.98
N ALA A 209 23.54 -13.31 9.03
CA ALA A 209 23.84 -11.92 9.32
C ALA A 209 22.61 -11.16 9.87
N VAL A 210 21.42 -11.40 9.32
CA VAL A 210 20.15 -10.88 9.88
C VAL A 210 19.95 -11.39 11.31
N ALA A 211 20.13 -12.70 11.56
CA ALA A 211 19.98 -13.29 12.87
C ALA A 211 21.01 -12.77 13.90
N ARG A 212 22.27 -12.53 13.49
CA ARG A 212 23.29 -11.91 14.34
C ARG A 212 22.89 -10.51 14.78
N ARG A 213 22.28 -9.71 13.89
CA ARG A 213 21.78 -8.37 14.24
C ARG A 213 20.47 -8.41 15.03
N GLY A 214 19.62 -9.42 14.82
CA GLY A 214 18.32 -9.58 15.50
C GLY A 214 18.40 -10.22 16.90
N GLY A 215 19.43 -11.02 17.18
CA GLY A 215 19.58 -11.82 18.42
C GLY A 215 19.77 -11.01 19.71
N SER A 216 20.04 -9.70 19.64
CA SER A 216 20.06 -8.80 20.80
C SER A 216 18.76 -7.99 20.88
N ARG A 217 17.63 -8.66 21.18
CA ARG A 217 16.31 -8.06 21.49
C ARG A 217 16.01 -6.73 20.77
N PHE A 218 15.71 -6.74 19.46
CA PHE A 218 15.03 -5.66 18.69
C PHE A 218 15.23 -4.21 19.18
N HIS A 219 16.45 -3.84 19.58
CA HIS A 219 16.83 -2.48 19.95
C HIS A 219 17.86 -2.03 18.93
N GLY A 220 17.38 -1.40 17.84
CA GLY A 220 18.23 -0.70 16.88
C GLY A 220 17.98 -0.96 15.40
N LEU A 221 17.24 -2.02 15.02
CA LEU A 221 16.84 -2.22 13.62
C LEU A 221 15.46 -1.60 13.36
N THR A 222 15.38 -0.75 12.35
CA THR A 222 14.11 -0.15 11.93
C THR A 222 13.39 -1.15 11.04
N ASN A 223 12.34 -1.82 11.53
CA ASN A 223 11.50 -2.63 10.64
C ASN A 223 10.36 -1.78 10.06
N LYS A 224 9.99 -2.06 8.81
CA LYS A 224 8.83 -1.44 8.18
C LYS A 224 7.89 -2.51 7.66
N TYR A 225 6.66 -2.48 8.16
CA TYR A 225 5.59 -3.30 7.63
C TYR A 225 4.93 -2.57 6.45
N LEU A 226 4.79 -3.26 5.32
CA LEU A 226 4.08 -2.77 4.15
C LEU A 226 3.13 -3.86 3.62
N LEU A 227 2.00 -3.44 3.06
CA LEU A 227 1.04 -4.30 2.41
C LEU A 227 0.82 -3.81 0.99
N SER A 228 1.03 -4.70 0.02
CA SER A 228 0.80 -4.48 -1.40
C SER A 228 -0.35 -5.36 -1.89
N ALA A 229 -1.20 -4.84 -2.77
CA ALA A 229 -2.26 -5.62 -3.42
C ALA A 229 -2.47 -5.21 -4.87
N ASP A 230 -2.60 -6.20 -5.75
CA ASP A 230 -2.90 -6.04 -7.18
C ASP A 230 -4.35 -6.41 -7.46
N TYR A 231 -5.12 -5.44 -7.95
CA TYR A 231 -6.53 -5.60 -8.30
C TYR A 231 -6.81 -5.44 -9.80
N ARG A 232 -5.79 -5.36 -10.66
CA ARG A 232 -5.96 -5.09 -12.10
C ARG A 232 -6.85 -6.10 -12.81
N LYS A 233 -6.80 -7.36 -12.38
CA LYS A 233 -7.60 -8.47 -12.94
C LYS A 233 -8.85 -8.80 -12.12
N CYS A 234 -9.27 -7.92 -11.21
CA CYS A 234 -10.46 -8.12 -10.38
C CYS A 234 -11.75 -7.67 -11.04
N GLU A 235 -12.83 -8.34 -10.67
CA GLU A 235 -14.20 -7.93 -10.92
C GLU A 235 -14.88 -7.55 -9.61
N TYR A 236 -15.66 -6.49 -9.62
CA TYR A 236 -16.39 -5.98 -8.46
C TYR A 236 -17.89 -6.07 -8.72
N LYS A 237 -18.65 -6.51 -7.71
CA LYS A 237 -20.12 -6.48 -7.79
C LYS A 237 -20.61 -5.03 -7.77
N GLY A 238 -20.94 -4.49 -8.94
CA GLY A 238 -21.48 -3.13 -9.09
C GLY A 238 -20.46 -2.02 -9.32
N GLY A 239 -19.21 -2.34 -9.70
CA GLY A 239 -18.16 -1.31 -9.84
C GLY A 239 -17.65 -0.77 -8.49
N PHE A 240 -16.81 0.27 -8.52
CA PHE A 240 -16.35 1.01 -7.33
C PHE A 240 -17.44 1.97 -6.83
N ASP A 241 -18.66 1.47 -6.62
CA ASP A 241 -19.68 2.22 -5.90
C ASP A 241 -19.18 2.56 -4.48
N TYR A 242 -19.90 3.37 -3.70
CA TYR A 242 -19.58 3.71 -2.30
C TYR A 242 -19.52 2.51 -1.31
N ARG A 243 -19.48 1.27 -1.80
CA ARG A 243 -19.24 0.03 -1.06
C ARG A 243 -17.75 -0.28 -1.07
N VAL A 244 -17.22 -0.84 0.03
CA VAL A 244 -15.81 -1.26 0.12
C VAL A 244 -15.40 -1.97 -1.16
N PRO A 245 -14.29 -1.59 -1.82
CA PRO A 245 -13.77 -2.31 -2.97
C PRO A 245 -13.32 -3.70 -2.52
N ALA A 246 -14.26 -4.64 -2.54
CA ALA A 246 -14.02 -6.05 -2.28
C ALA A 246 -14.13 -6.79 -3.61
N PRO A 247 -13.02 -7.32 -4.14
CA PRO A 247 -13.03 -8.20 -5.29
C PRO A 247 -14.07 -9.32 -5.11
N ALA A 248 -14.92 -9.50 -6.12
CA ALA A 248 -16.00 -10.47 -6.12
C ALA A 248 -15.78 -11.64 -7.09
N ALA A 249 -14.90 -11.44 -8.08
CA ALA A 249 -14.40 -12.45 -9.01
C ALA A 249 -13.09 -11.97 -9.65
N GLY A 250 -12.52 -12.79 -10.53
CA GLY A 250 -11.26 -12.52 -11.23
C GLY A 250 -10.02 -12.96 -10.43
N GLU A 251 -8.91 -12.27 -10.64
CA GLU A 251 -7.65 -12.52 -9.92
C GLU A 251 -7.22 -11.26 -9.17
N PHE A 252 -7.01 -11.36 -7.85
CA PHE A 252 -6.17 -10.40 -7.13
C PHE A 252 -4.85 -11.05 -6.73
N ARG A 253 -3.88 -10.29 -6.26
CA ARG A 253 -2.73 -10.82 -5.52
C ARG A 253 -2.49 -9.92 -4.32
N THR A 254 -2.00 -10.48 -3.23
CA THR A 254 -1.57 -9.69 -2.05
C THR A 254 -0.17 -10.09 -1.65
N LYS A 255 0.60 -9.13 -1.17
CA LYS A 255 1.95 -9.31 -0.63
C LYS A 255 2.10 -8.42 0.61
N GLY A 256 2.06 -9.02 1.79
CA GLY A 256 2.49 -8.38 3.03
C GLY A 256 3.99 -8.58 3.21
N VAL A 257 4.71 -7.55 3.66
CA VAL A 257 6.15 -7.62 3.86
C VAL A 257 6.57 -6.97 5.18
N VAL A 258 7.65 -7.49 5.74
CA VAL A 258 8.46 -6.83 6.76
C VAL A 258 9.84 -6.57 6.17
N VAL A 259 10.17 -5.30 6.02
CA VAL A 259 11.46 -4.85 5.48
C VAL A 259 12.42 -4.58 6.63
N LEU A 260 13.64 -5.12 6.53
CA LEU A 260 14.81 -4.69 7.28
C LEU A 260 15.71 -3.89 6.32
N PRO A 261 15.53 -2.55 6.27
CA PRO A 261 16.11 -1.70 5.25
C PRO A 261 17.64 -1.71 5.29
N GLU A 262 18.25 -1.78 6.47
CA GLU A 262 19.72 -1.74 6.63
C GLU A 262 20.43 -3.01 6.14
N MET A 263 19.67 -4.01 5.65
CA MET A 263 20.15 -5.31 5.19
C MET A 263 19.60 -5.68 3.81
N GLY A 264 18.77 -4.84 3.19
CA GLY A 264 18.07 -5.14 1.94
C GLY A 264 17.19 -6.39 2.04
N PHE A 265 16.75 -6.74 3.25
CA PHE A 265 16.02 -7.97 3.53
C PHE A 265 14.52 -7.70 3.58
N VAL A 266 13.75 -8.53 2.90
CA VAL A 266 12.29 -8.48 2.82
C VAL A 266 11.76 -9.86 3.18
N ASP A 267 11.19 -10.00 4.38
CA ASP A 267 10.36 -11.17 4.73
C ASP A 267 8.96 -10.92 4.19
N PHE A 268 8.40 -11.84 3.41
CA PHE A 268 7.12 -11.63 2.76
C PHE A 268 6.17 -12.82 2.88
N TRP A 269 4.88 -12.51 2.83
CA TRP A 269 3.81 -13.48 2.65
C TRP A 269 2.77 -12.92 1.71
N GLY A 270 1.99 -13.79 1.10
CA GLY A 270 1.00 -13.36 0.14
C GLY A 270 -0.09 -14.39 -0.09
N ALA A 271 -0.97 -14.02 -1.01
CA ALA A 271 -1.95 -14.92 -1.58
C ALA A 271 -2.02 -14.68 -3.08
N ALA A 272 -2.07 -15.77 -3.84
CA ALA A 272 -2.22 -15.77 -5.29
C ALA A 272 -3.28 -16.79 -5.72
N PRO A 273 -3.92 -16.61 -6.88
CA PRO A 273 -4.83 -17.61 -7.43
C PRO A 273 -4.10 -18.96 -7.57
N ARG A 274 -4.78 -20.05 -7.21
CA ARG A 274 -4.29 -21.42 -7.31
C ARG A 274 -5.38 -22.24 -7.97
N GLY A 275 -5.30 -22.47 -9.28
CA GLY A 275 -6.28 -23.27 -10.03
C GLY A 275 -7.77 -22.86 -9.97
N PRO A 276 -8.64 -23.43 -10.81
CA PRO A 276 -10.10 -23.22 -10.76
C PRO A 276 -10.80 -23.89 -9.57
N GLU A 277 -10.16 -24.86 -8.92
CA GLU A 277 -10.74 -25.67 -7.83
C GLU A 277 -10.75 -24.94 -6.46
N TYR A 278 -10.01 -23.85 -6.32
CA TYR A 278 -9.95 -23.05 -5.11
C TYR A 278 -10.83 -21.79 -5.24
N ASP A 279 -12.11 -21.87 -4.86
CA ASP A 279 -13.02 -20.71 -4.79
C ASP A 279 -12.71 -19.83 -3.58
N TRP A 280 -11.61 -19.10 -3.66
CA TRP A 280 -11.10 -18.21 -2.62
C TRP A 280 -11.94 -16.93 -2.38
N TYR A 281 -12.95 -16.66 -3.21
CA TYR A 281 -13.89 -15.55 -2.98
C TYR A 281 -15.03 -15.95 -2.05
N LYS A 282 -15.54 -17.17 -2.18
CA LYS A 282 -16.66 -17.66 -1.37
C LYS A 282 -16.22 -18.48 -0.17
N ASN A 283 -15.04 -19.10 -0.23
CA ASN A 283 -14.54 -19.97 0.81
C ASN A 283 -13.21 -19.44 1.41
N PRO A 284 -13.26 -18.86 2.63
CA PRO A 284 -12.07 -18.43 3.34
C PRO A 284 -11.02 -19.53 3.52
N ALA A 285 -11.42 -20.80 3.68
CA ALA A 285 -10.49 -21.92 3.81
C ALA A 285 -9.73 -22.19 2.51
N SER A 286 -10.37 -22.01 1.34
CA SER A 286 -9.69 -22.10 0.04
C SER A 286 -8.67 -20.97 -0.12
N ARG A 287 -9.00 -19.75 0.33
CA ARG A 287 -8.04 -18.63 0.33
C ARG A 287 -6.83 -18.91 1.23
N ASP A 288 -7.03 -19.59 2.35
CA ASP A 288 -5.92 -19.98 3.24
C ASP A 288 -4.96 -20.97 2.57
N GLN A 289 -5.45 -21.81 1.64
CA GLN A 289 -4.66 -22.77 0.85
C GLN A 289 -3.97 -22.13 -0.37
N CYS A 290 -4.28 -20.87 -0.67
CA CYS A 290 -3.68 -20.06 -1.73
C CYS A 290 -2.52 -19.18 -1.21
N ARG A 291 -2.07 -19.39 0.03
CA ARG A 291 -1.05 -18.56 0.67
C ARG A 291 0.36 -19.09 0.45
N TYR A 292 1.26 -18.15 0.25
CA TYR A 292 2.70 -18.40 0.17
C TYR A 292 3.46 -17.47 1.11
N ALA A 293 4.70 -17.82 1.41
CA ALA A 293 5.64 -16.94 2.10
C ALA A 293 7.06 -17.24 1.65
N GLY A 294 7.96 -16.31 1.97
CA GLY A 294 9.33 -16.35 1.50
C GLY A 294 10.12 -15.17 1.99
N PHE A 295 11.32 -15.04 1.45
CA PHE A 295 12.12 -13.84 1.66
C PHE A 295 12.88 -13.45 0.40
N ASP A 296 13.19 -12.17 0.30
CA ASP A 296 14.11 -11.60 -0.68
C ASP A 296 15.26 -10.91 0.04
N PHE A 297 16.47 -11.10 -0.45
CA PHE A 297 17.56 -10.15 -0.30
C PHE A 297 17.69 -9.39 -1.60
N LEU A 298 17.51 -8.08 -1.55
CA LEU A 298 17.57 -7.19 -2.72
C LEU A 298 19.01 -6.71 -2.91
N GLY A 299 19.72 -7.30 -3.86
CA GLY A 299 21.10 -7.00 -4.17
C GLY A 299 21.30 -5.65 -4.87
N PRO A 300 22.56 -5.32 -5.22
CA PRO A 300 22.87 -4.06 -5.90
C PRO A 300 22.09 -3.90 -7.21
N GLY A 301 21.37 -2.79 -7.35
CA GLY A 301 20.55 -2.47 -8.53
C GLY A 301 19.09 -2.93 -8.45
N GLU A 302 18.68 -3.63 -7.40
CA GLU A 302 17.29 -4.03 -7.18
C GLU A 302 16.54 -3.00 -6.31
N SER A 303 15.37 -2.55 -6.79
CA SER A 303 14.51 -1.57 -6.12
C SER A 303 13.56 -2.25 -5.14
N LEU A 304 13.34 -1.62 -3.97
CA LEU A 304 12.34 -2.08 -3.01
C LEU A 304 10.92 -1.84 -3.53
N LEU A 305 10.67 -0.72 -4.22
CA LEU A 305 9.40 -0.47 -4.87
C LEU A 305 9.07 -1.56 -5.90
N ASP A 306 10.01 -1.87 -6.79
CA ASP A 306 9.82 -2.90 -7.81
C ASP A 306 9.57 -4.27 -7.17
N ASN A 307 10.26 -4.60 -6.07
CA ASN A 307 9.99 -5.82 -5.31
C ASN A 307 8.55 -5.87 -4.75
N LEU A 308 8.01 -4.75 -4.30
CA LEU A 308 6.64 -4.65 -3.78
C LEU A 308 5.56 -4.68 -4.87
N LEU A 309 5.92 -4.27 -6.09
CA LEU A 309 5.08 -4.38 -7.29
C LEU A 309 5.20 -5.75 -7.97
N LYS A 310 6.22 -6.55 -7.62
CA LYS A 310 6.38 -7.93 -8.05
C LYS A 310 5.51 -8.86 -7.20
N PHE A 311 4.43 -9.34 -7.80
CA PHE A 311 3.59 -10.39 -7.23
C PHE A 311 3.94 -11.75 -7.82
N TYR A 312 3.97 -12.77 -6.99
CA TYR A 312 4.28 -14.13 -7.40
C TYR A 312 2.99 -14.89 -7.71
N ASP A 313 3.09 -15.85 -8.63
CA ASP A 313 2.11 -16.92 -8.74
C ASP A 313 2.25 -17.89 -7.56
N TYR A 314 1.25 -18.74 -7.35
CA TYR A 314 1.32 -19.71 -6.27
C TYR A 314 2.42 -20.75 -6.56
N PRO A 315 3.39 -20.94 -5.65
CA PRO A 315 4.43 -21.97 -5.83
C PRO A 315 3.84 -23.35 -5.53
N GLU A 316 3.52 -24.11 -6.58
CA GLU A 316 2.98 -25.48 -6.44
C GLU A 316 4.02 -26.45 -5.86
N ASP A 317 5.27 -26.32 -6.31
CA ASP A 317 6.42 -27.06 -5.82
C ASP A 317 7.38 -26.04 -5.21
N GLY A 318 7.49 -25.99 -3.89
CA GLY A 318 8.35 -25.01 -3.22
C GLY A 318 9.77 -24.99 -3.82
N ASN A 319 10.28 -23.78 -4.09
CA ASN A 319 11.49 -23.42 -4.85
C ASN A 319 11.40 -23.47 -6.39
N ASP A 320 10.90 -22.38 -6.97
CA ASP A 320 11.35 -21.85 -8.27
C ASP A 320 12.17 -20.57 -8.05
#